data_AF-A0A0J5SQS6-F1
#
_entry.id   AF-A0A0J5SQS6-F1
#
_cell.length_a   1.000
_cell.length_b   1.000
_cell.length_c   1.000
_cell.angle_alpha   90.00
_cell.angle_beta   90.00
_cell.angle_gamma   90.00
#
_symmetry.space_group_name_H-M   'P 1'
#
loop_
_entity.id
_entity.type
_entity.pdbx_description
1 polymer ?
#
loop_
_entity_poly.entity_id
_entity_poly.type
_entity_poly.pdbx_seq_one_letter_code
_entity_poly.pdbx_strand_id
1 'polypeptide(L)'
;MKATGIVRRIDDLGRVVIPKEIRRTLRIREGDPLEIFVDRDGEVILKKYSPISELGDFAKEYGEALYDSLGSAVLICDRDAVIAISGASKKEYLNKNVGELIEKVMEDRASLLHTQQGQAELVDGHGEDLASYTIAPIVANGDPIGAVAIFSKDRTVGEVEQKAVETAAGFLARQMEQ
;
A
#
# COMPACT_ATOMS: atom_id res chain seq x y z
N MET A 1 -25.89 -8.00 -3.21
CA MET A 1 -25.47 -6.82 -3.99
C MET A 1 -26.36 -5.63 -3.63
N LYS A 2 -25.83 -4.41 -3.57
CA LYS A 2 -26.62 -3.20 -3.28
C LYS A 2 -26.73 -2.41 -4.58
N ALA A 3 -27.94 -2.25 -5.11
CA ALA A 3 -28.16 -1.48 -6.34
C ALA A 3 -27.90 0.01 -6.05
N THR A 4 -26.98 0.64 -6.79
CA THR A 4 -26.73 2.08 -6.70
C THR A 4 -27.77 2.90 -7.47
N GLY A 5 -28.52 2.27 -8.39
CA GLY A 5 -29.50 2.94 -9.25
C GLY A 5 -28.89 3.87 -10.32
N ILE A 6 -27.56 3.90 -10.43
CA ILE A 6 -26.87 4.79 -11.37
C ILE A 6 -26.75 4.12 -12.74
N VAL A 7 -27.31 4.75 -13.76
CA VAL A 7 -27.21 4.29 -15.15
C VAL A 7 -26.19 5.14 -15.92
N ARG A 8 -25.31 4.46 -16.67
CA ARG A 8 -24.33 5.08 -17.56
C ARG A 8 -24.37 4.41 -18.92
N ARG A 9 -24.14 5.22 -19.96
CA ARG A 9 -24.03 4.73 -21.34
C ARG A 9 -22.58 4.35 -21.61
N ILE A 10 -22.41 3.31 -22.42
CA ILE A 10 -21.12 2.94 -23.01
C ILE A 10 -20.85 3.91 -24.16
N ASP A 11 -19.60 4.30 -24.35
CA ASP A 11 -19.19 5.11 -25.49
C ASP A 11 -18.92 4.27 -26.75
N ASP A 12 -18.45 4.91 -27.82
CA ASP A 12 -18.14 4.27 -29.09
C ASP A 12 -16.97 3.26 -29.03
N LEU A 13 -16.15 3.31 -27.97
CA LEU A 13 -14.99 2.44 -27.76
C LEU A 13 -15.23 1.35 -26.71
N GLY A 14 -16.44 1.25 -26.15
CA GLY A 14 -16.74 0.25 -25.12
C GLY A 14 -16.39 0.69 -23.69
N ARG A 15 -16.04 1.95 -23.45
CA ARG A 15 -15.68 2.45 -22.11
C ARG A 15 -16.94 2.83 -21.33
N VAL A 16 -16.90 2.60 -20.03
CA VAL A 16 -17.93 3.03 -19.07
C VAL A 16 -17.31 3.91 -18.00
N VAL A 17 -17.96 5.03 -17.69
CA VAL A 17 -17.46 5.96 -16.67
C VAL A 17 -17.93 5.52 -15.29
N ILE A 18 -16.98 5.25 -14.39
CA ILE A 18 -17.26 5.02 -12.97
C ILE A 18 -17.56 6.37 -12.29
N PRO A 19 -18.77 6.57 -11.74
CA PRO A 19 -19.13 7.81 -11.05
C PRO A 19 -18.13 8.20 -9.95
N LYS A 20 -17.88 9.51 -9.79
CA LYS A 20 -16.91 10.04 -8.81
C LYS A 20 -17.21 9.59 -7.38
N GLU A 21 -18.49 9.43 -7.03
CA GLU A 21 -18.91 8.92 -5.72
C GLU A 21 -18.42 7.50 -5.47
N ILE A 22 -18.64 6.58 -6.41
CA ILE A 22 -18.16 5.20 -6.31
C ILE A 22 -16.64 5.17 -6.24
N ARG A 23 -15.95 5.95 -7.08
CA ARG A 23 -14.49 6.06 -7.06
C ARG A 23 -13.97 6.55 -5.71
N ARG A 24 -14.59 7.56 -5.10
CA ARG A 24 -14.21 8.07 -3.77
C ARG A 24 -14.41 7.01 -2.69
N THR A 25 -15.58 6.38 -2.66
CA THR A 25 -15.91 5.36 -1.65
C THR A 25 -14.99 4.15 -1.74
N LEU A 26 -14.61 3.74 -2.95
CA LEU A 26 -13.71 2.60 -3.19
C LEU A 26 -12.23 3.00 -3.32
N ARG A 27 -11.88 4.27 -3.07
CA ARG A 27 -10.51 4.81 -3.24
C ARG A 27 -9.88 4.44 -4.59
N ILE A 28 -10.65 4.52 -5.68
CA ILE A 28 -10.17 4.28 -7.05
C ILE A 28 -9.61 5.59 -7.61
N ARG A 29 -8.29 5.61 -7.80
CA ARG A 29 -7.52 6.73 -8.33
C ARG A 29 -7.38 6.60 -9.85
N GLU A 30 -6.94 7.68 -10.50
CA GLU A 30 -6.61 7.62 -11.92
C GLU A 30 -5.40 6.70 -12.13
N GLY A 31 -5.48 5.80 -13.12
CA GLY A 31 -4.45 4.79 -13.38
C GLY A 31 -4.58 3.51 -12.54
N ASP A 32 -5.48 3.45 -11.55
CA ASP A 32 -5.68 2.22 -10.76
C ASP A 32 -6.12 1.05 -11.66
N PRO A 33 -5.46 -0.11 -11.57
CA PRO A 33 -5.86 -1.29 -12.31
C PRO A 33 -7.14 -1.89 -11.70
N LEU A 34 -8.07 -2.27 -12.58
CA LEU A 34 -9.31 -2.96 -12.22
C LEU A 34 -9.39 -4.28 -12.96
N GLU A 35 -9.71 -5.34 -12.23
CA GLU A 35 -9.95 -6.66 -12.77
C GLU A 35 -11.42 -6.81 -13.17
N ILE A 36 -11.67 -7.39 -14.34
CA ILE A 36 -13.00 -7.57 -14.92
C ILE A 36 -13.38 -9.05 -14.85
N PHE A 37 -14.46 -9.35 -14.16
CA PHE A 37 -15.06 -10.68 -14.13
C PHE A 37 -16.41 -10.66 -14.83
N VAL A 38 -16.78 -11.81 -15.42
CA VAL A 38 -18.12 -12.05 -15.97
C VAL A 38 -18.75 -13.17 -15.17
N ASP A 39 -19.88 -12.89 -14.54
CA ASP A 39 -20.66 -13.91 -13.82
C ASP A 39 -21.53 -14.71 -14.81
N ARG A 40 -22.06 -15.86 -14.36
CA ARG A 40 -22.88 -16.78 -15.16
C ARG A 40 -24.15 -16.14 -15.71
N ASP A 41 -24.67 -15.14 -15.01
CA ASP A 41 -25.86 -14.38 -15.42
C ASP A 41 -25.53 -13.22 -16.38
N GLY A 42 -24.28 -13.10 -16.82
CA GLY A 42 -23.81 -12.05 -17.73
C GLY A 42 -23.51 -10.71 -17.05
N GLU A 43 -23.45 -10.68 -15.70
CA GLU A 43 -23.05 -9.50 -14.95
C GLU A 43 -21.55 -9.23 -15.11
N VAL A 44 -21.20 -7.95 -15.28
CA VAL A 44 -19.80 -7.49 -15.29
C VAL A 44 -19.44 -6.99 -13.90
N ILE A 45 -18.48 -7.65 -13.26
CA ILE A 45 -18.01 -7.31 -11.91
C ILE A 45 -16.62 -6.68 -12.03
N LEU A 46 -16.47 -5.48 -11.48
CA LEU A 46 -15.19 -4.79 -11.38
C LEU A 46 -14.64 -4.92 -9.96
N LYS A 47 -13.40 -5.36 -9.82
CA LYS A 47 -12.67 -5.40 -8.54
C LYS A 47 -11.37 -4.62 -8.64
N LYS A 48 -10.91 -4.04 -7.53
CA LYS A 48 -9.55 -3.47 -7.48
C LYS A 48 -8.55 -4.60 -7.65
N TYR A 49 -7.61 -4.43 -8.56
CA TYR A 49 -6.50 -5.34 -8.69
C TYR A 49 -5.39 -4.89 -7.73
N SER A 50 -5.03 -5.76 -6.76
CA SER A 50 -3.91 -5.52 -5.84
C SER A 50 -2.90 -6.65 -6.01
N PRO A 51 -1.88 -6.46 -6.87
CA PRO A 51 -0.80 -7.43 -7.06
C PRO A 51 -0.10 -7.79 -5.74
N ILE A 52 0.06 -6.78 -4.87
CA ILE A 52 0.74 -6.92 -3.58
C ILE A 52 -0.09 -7.74 -2.59
N SER A 53 -1.42 -7.65 -2.61
CA SER A 53 -2.27 -8.49 -1.76
C SER A 53 -2.13 -9.98 -2.11
N GLU A 54 -1.85 -10.32 -3.36
CA GLU A 54 -1.57 -11.70 -3.79
C GLU A 54 -0.18 -12.17 -3.33
N LEU A 55 0.75 -11.23 -3.06
CA LEU A 55 2.05 -11.48 -2.44
C LEU A 55 2.01 -11.47 -0.90
N GLY A 56 0.84 -11.56 -0.26
CA GLY A 56 0.70 -11.42 1.20
C GLY A 56 1.65 -12.30 2.03
N ASP A 57 1.79 -13.58 1.67
CA ASP A 57 2.71 -14.50 2.35
C ASP A 57 4.18 -14.09 2.16
N PHE A 58 4.53 -13.64 0.97
CA PHE A 58 5.88 -13.17 0.65
C PHE A 58 6.23 -11.88 1.38
N ALA A 59 5.31 -10.91 1.41
CA ALA A 59 5.47 -9.68 2.17
C ALA A 59 5.64 -9.98 3.66
N LYS A 60 4.88 -10.94 4.20
CA LYS A 60 5.03 -11.38 5.58
C LYS A 60 6.42 -11.96 5.84
N GLU A 61 6.88 -12.91 5.06
CA GLU A 61 8.22 -13.52 5.22
C GLU A 61 9.33 -12.48 5.10
N TYR A 62 9.22 -11.56 4.13
CA TYR A 62 10.19 -10.49 3.95
C TYR A 62 10.22 -9.50 5.12
N GLY A 63 9.04 -9.12 5.62
CA GLY A 63 8.91 -8.26 6.79
C GLY A 63 9.46 -8.90 8.06
N GLU A 64 9.21 -10.19 8.27
CA GLU A 64 9.79 -10.98 9.37
C GLU A 64 11.33 -11.01 9.27
N ALA A 65 11.90 -11.27 8.09
CA ALA A 65 13.35 -11.28 7.88
C ALA A 65 14.01 -9.91 8.14
N LEU A 66 13.39 -8.82 7.69
CA LEU A 66 13.87 -7.45 7.97
C LEU A 66 13.84 -7.14 9.47
N TYR A 67 12.76 -7.53 10.16
CA TYR A 67 12.63 -7.33 11.61
C TYR A 67 13.70 -8.13 12.37
N ASP A 68 13.90 -9.40 12.03
CA ASP A 68 14.90 -10.26 12.68
C ASP A 68 16.33 -9.71 12.51
N SER A 69 16.62 -9.09 11.36
CA SER A 69 17.93 -8.51 11.07
C SER A 69 18.15 -7.13 11.71
N LEU A 70 17.14 -6.28 11.81
CA LEU A 70 17.29 -4.85 12.17
C LEU A 70 16.74 -4.53 13.56
N GLY A 71 15.80 -5.33 14.06
CA GLY A 71 15.12 -5.16 15.34
C GLY A 71 14.23 -3.92 15.41
N SER A 72 13.80 -3.38 14.27
CA SER A 72 12.87 -2.26 14.14
C SER A 72 11.61 -2.72 13.42
N ALA A 73 10.45 -2.18 13.80
CA ALA A 73 9.17 -2.63 13.25
C ALA A 73 9.12 -2.39 11.74
N VAL A 74 8.53 -3.34 11.01
CA VAL A 74 8.45 -3.35 9.55
C VAL A 74 6.99 -3.42 9.15
N LEU A 75 6.57 -2.52 8.27
CA LEU A 75 5.23 -2.44 7.69
C LEU A 75 5.35 -2.53 6.18
N ILE A 76 4.53 -3.39 5.58
CA ILE A 76 4.39 -3.48 4.12
C ILE A 76 2.91 -3.32 3.80
N CYS A 77 2.62 -2.48 2.80
CA CYS A 77 1.27 -2.17 2.39
C CYS A 77 1.14 -2.17 0.86
N ASP A 78 -0.08 -2.37 0.39
CA ASP A 78 -0.48 -2.00 -0.95
C ASP A 78 -0.95 -0.53 -0.97
N ARG A 79 -1.67 -0.11 -2.02
CA ARG A 79 -2.22 1.25 -2.16
C ARG A 79 -3.26 1.64 -1.12
N ASP A 80 -3.88 0.66 -0.47
CA ASP A 80 -5.06 0.87 0.35
C ASP A 80 -4.81 0.49 1.79
N ALA A 81 -4.17 -0.66 2.05
CA ALA A 81 -4.08 -1.24 3.37
C ALA A 81 -2.72 -1.90 3.65
N VAL A 82 -2.42 -2.00 4.94
CA VAL A 82 -1.28 -2.78 5.44
C VAL A 82 -1.56 -4.26 5.23
N ILE A 83 -0.68 -4.93 4.48
CA ILE A 83 -0.78 -6.35 4.18
C ILE A 83 0.13 -7.22 5.04
N ALA A 84 1.21 -6.64 5.59
CA ALA A 84 2.12 -7.32 6.50
C ALA A 84 2.70 -6.36 7.55
N ILE A 85 2.89 -6.88 8.76
CA ILE A 85 3.51 -6.16 9.88
C ILE A 85 4.34 -7.12 10.72
N SER A 86 5.57 -6.70 11.03
CA SER A 86 6.55 -7.42 11.85
C SER A 86 7.10 -6.48 12.92
N GLY A 87 7.31 -6.98 14.15
CA GLY A 87 7.82 -6.17 15.26
C GLY A 87 6.83 -5.18 15.89
N ALA A 88 5.56 -5.15 15.44
CA ALA A 88 4.51 -4.31 16.01
C ALA A 88 3.15 -5.05 16.09
N SER A 89 2.17 -4.44 16.74
CA SER A 89 0.86 -5.02 17.03
C SER A 89 0.04 -5.29 15.76
N LYS A 90 -0.14 -6.56 15.38
CA LYS A 90 -0.98 -6.92 14.21
C LYS A 90 -2.38 -6.32 14.27
N LYS A 91 -2.96 -6.19 15.46
CA LYS A 91 -4.30 -5.62 15.66
C LYS A 91 -4.37 -4.13 15.30
N GLU A 92 -3.27 -3.41 15.49
CA GLU A 92 -3.18 -1.96 15.24
C GLU A 92 -2.92 -1.64 13.77
N TYR A 93 -2.20 -2.50 13.04
CA TYR A 93 -1.78 -2.18 11.67
C TYR A 93 -2.41 -3.06 10.60
N LEU A 94 -2.47 -4.38 10.79
CA LEU A 94 -2.83 -5.32 9.73
C LEU A 94 -4.27 -5.07 9.23
N ASN A 95 -4.45 -5.05 7.90
CA ASN A 95 -5.70 -4.73 7.22
C ASN A 95 -6.28 -3.33 7.54
N LYS A 96 -5.50 -2.43 8.14
CA LYS A 96 -5.89 -1.04 8.29
C LYS A 96 -5.48 -0.24 7.07
N ASN A 97 -6.24 0.81 6.79
CA ASN A 97 -5.96 1.68 5.66
C ASN A 97 -4.63 2.43 5.87
N VAL A 98 -3.88 2.63 4.79
CA VAL A 98 -2.65 3.43 4.82
C VAL A 98 -2.96 4.89 5.18
N GLY A 99 -2.09 5.50 6.00
CA GLY A 99 -2.21 6.91 6.39
C GLY A 99 -1.62 7.86 5.34
N GLU A 100 -1.92 9.17 5.50
CA GLU A 100 -1.52 10.22 4.55
C GLU A 100 -0.01 10.28 4.29
N LEU A 101 0.82 9.95 5.30
CA LEU A 101 2.27 9.92 5.17
C LEU A 101 2.73 8.88 4.13
N ILE A 102 2.14 7.69 4.16
CA ILE A 102 2.48 6.61 3.23
C ILE A 102 1.95 6.93 1.84
N GLU A 103 0.72 7.45 1.73
CA GLU A 103 0.15 7.90 0.46
C GLU A 103 1.06 8.93 -0.22
N LYS A 104 1.52 9.94 0.53
CA LYS A 104 2.42 10.96 0.01
C LYS A 104 3.75 10.38 -0.49
N VAL A 105 4.35 9.44 0.25
CA VAL A 105 5.61 8.79 -0.17
C VAL A 105 5.41 7.99 -1.47
N MET A 106 4.27 7.32 -1.62
CA MET A 106 3.92 6.63 -2.87
C MET A 106 3.74 7.62 -4.04
N GLU A 107 3.06 8.74 -3.81
CA GLU A 107 2.86 9.80 -4.81
C GLU A 107 4.17 10.46 -5.25
N ASP A 108 5.05 10.76 -4.30
CA ASP A 108 6.35 11.38 -4.53
C ASP A 108 7.35 10.43 -5.21
N ARG A 109 7.10 9.10 -5.15
CA ARG A 109 7.95 8.04 -5.72
C ARG A 109 9.39 8.08 -5.24
N ALA A 110 9.63 8.64 -4.06
CA ALA A 110 10.95 8.83 -3.48
C ALA A 110 10.96 8.29 -2.04
N SER A 111 12.07 7.66 -1.64
CA SER A 111 12.24 7.21 -0.27
C SER A 111 12.35 8.40 0.69
N LEU A 112 11.81 8.23 1.89
CA LEU A 112 11.83 9.22 2.97
C LEU A 112 12.57 8.63 4.16
N LEU A 113 13.51 9.39 4.73
CA LEU A 113 14.15 9.09 6.01
C LEU A 113 13.84 10.24 6.99
N HIS A 114 13.25 9.91 8.13
CA HIS A 114 12.93 10.85 9.19
C HIS A 114 13.58 10.39 10.50
N THR A 115 14.50 11.19 11.04
CA THR A 115 15.33 10.83 12.21
C THR A 115 14.99 11.60 13.47
N GLN A 116 13.96 12.45 13.43
CA GLN A 116 13.51 13.26 14.55
C GLN A 116 12.26 12.64 15.18
N GLN A 117 12.14 12.77 16.50
CA GLN A 117 10.95 12.31 17.19
C GLN A 117 9.76 13.21 16.84
N GLY A 118 8.62 12.61 16.54
CA GLY A 118 7.40 13.35 16.23
C GLY A 118 6.20 12.44 16.01
N GLN A 119 5.04 13.05 15.80
CA GLN A 119 3.85 12.33 15.40
C GLN A 119 3.90 11.95 13.93
N ALA A 120 3.57 10.71 13.64
CA ALA A 120 3.44 10.20 12.28
C ALA A 120 2.16 9.36 12.17
N GLU A 121 1.51 9.44 11.02
CA GLU A 121 0.31 8.69 10.71
C GLU A 121 0.62 7.66 9.61
N LEU A 122 1.09 6.49 10.04
CA LEU A 122 1.35 5.36 9.13
C LEU A 122 0.05 4.67 8.70
N VAL A 123 -0.97 4.73 9.54
CA VAL A 123 -2.29 4.15 9.32
C VAL A 123 -3.35 5.23 9.52
N ASP A 124 -4.35 5.25 8.64
CA ASP A 124 -5.43 6.24 8.60
C ASP A 124 -6.13 6.41 9.96
N GLY A 125 -6.16 7.65 10.45
CA GLY A 125 -6.77 8.05 11.72
C GLY A 125 -5.99 7.63 12.96
N HIS A 126 -4.75 7.14 12.81
CA HIS A 126 -3.89 6.71 13.92
C HIS A 126 -2.53 7.40 13.88
N GLY A 127 -2.48 8.61 14.45
CA GLY A 127 -1.24 9.30 14.75
C GLY A 127 -0.55 8.66 15.95
N GLU A 128 0.73 8.33 15.81
CA GLU A 128 1.55 7.80 16.89
C GLU A 128 2.89 8.52 17.01
N ASP A 129 3.42 8.57 18.24
CA ASP A 129 4.75 9.13 18.49
C ASP A 129 5.81 8.11 18.08
N LEU A 130 6.59 8.47 17.07
CA LEU A 130 7.73 7.70 16.59
C LEU A 130 9.02 8.46 16.88
N ALA A 131 10.07 7.74 17.26
CA ALA A 131 11.41 8.31 17.38
C ALA A 131 12.01 8.58 16.01
N SER A 132 11.75 7.69 15.04
CA SER A 132 12.22 7.80 13.67
C SER A 132 11.56 6.76 12.76
N TYR A 133 11.61 6.98 11.45
CA TYR A 133 11.12 6.04 10.44
C TYR A 133 11.76 6.27 9.07
N THR A 134 11.71 5.25 8.23
CA THR A 134 12.07 5.32 6.81
C THR A 134 11.04 4.58 5.98
N ILE A 135 10.69 5.12 4.82
CA ILE A 135 9.64 4.59 3.94
C ILE A 135 10.17 4.61 2.51
N ALA A 136 10.00 3.51 1.78
CA ALA A 136 10.29 3.43 0.36
C ALA A 136 9.05 2.94 -0.40
N PRO A 137 8.66 3.63 -1.50
CA PRO A 137 7.54 3.20 -2.32
C PRO A 137 7.95 1.99 -3.19
N ILE A 138 7.04 1.03 -3.32
CA ILE A 138 7.15 -0.09 -4.25
C ILE A 138 6.60 0.39 -5.59
N VAL A 139 7.50 0.65 -6.55
CA VAL A 139 7.15 1.18 -7.87
C VAL A 139 7.43 0.12 -8.92
N ALA A 140 6.40 -0.46 -9.52
CA ALA A 140 6.49 -1.44 -10.59
C ALA A 140 5.97 -0.84 -11.90
N ASN A 141 6.70 -0.99 -13.02
CA ASN A 141 6.34 -0.38 -14.31
C ASN A 141 6.04 1.13 -14.24
N GLY A 142 6.71 1.85 -13.33
CA GLY A 142 6.48 3.28 -13.11
C GLY A 142 5.20 3.62 -12.35
N ASP A 143 4.52 2.63 -11.77
CA ASP A 143 3.28 2.78 -11.03
C ASP A 143 3.48 2.43 -9.54
N PRO A 144 3.17 3.32 -8.57
CA PRO A 144 3.40 3.04 -7.15
C PRO A 144 2.33 2.08 -6.61
N ILE A 145 2.66 0.83 -6.40
CA ILE A 145 1.68 -0.23 -6.04
C ILE A 145 1.59 -0.49 -4.54
N GLY A 146 2.51 0.06 -3.75
CA GLY A 146 2.54 -0.07 -2.29
C GLY A 146 3.76 0.62 -1.68
N ALA A 147 4.07 0.30 -0.43
CA ALA A 147 5.26 0.80 0.25
C ALA A 147 5.80 -0.19 1.30
N VAL A 148 7.10 -0.06 1.58
CA VAL A 148 7.79 -0.69 2.71
C VAL A 148 8.22 0.40 3.68
N ALA A 149 7.91 0.24 4.96
CA ALA A 149 8.32 1.15 6.01
C ALA A 149 9.05 0.40 7.13
N ILE A 150 10.10 1.01 7.66
CA ILE A 150 10.74 0.63 8.91
C ILE A 150 10.58 1.79 9.88
N PHE A 151 10.12 1.52 11.09
CA PHE A 151 9.86 2.54 12.08
C PHE A 151 10.21 2.08 13.49
N SER A 152 10.47 3.06 14.36
CA SER A 152 10.82 2.81 15.75
C SER A 152 10.26 3.89 16.67
N LYS A 153 9.88 3.48 17.89
CA LYS A 153 9.37 4.37 18.96
C LYS A 153 10.47 4.88 19.88
N ASP A 154 11.65 4.28 19.84
CA ASP A 154 12.73 4.48 20.82
C ASP A 154 14.15 4.52 20.22
N ARG A 155 14.31 4.11 18.96
CA ARG A 155 15.61 4.09 18.25
C ARG A 155 15.59 5.07 17.08
N THR A 156 16.76 5.52 16.68
CA THR A 156 16.98 6.28 15.45
C THR A 156 17.30 5.31 14.31
N VAL A 157 16.47 5.27 13.28
CA VAL A 157 16.75 4.63 12.00
C VAL A 157 17.70 5.52 11.19
N GLY A 158 18.55 4.91 10.37
CA GLY A 158 19.53 5.63 9.57
C GLY A 158 19.65 5.09 8.15
N GLU A 159 20.83 5.25 7.56
CA GLU A 159 21.10 4.83 6.19
C GLU A 159 20.95 3.31 5.99
N VAL A 160 21.22 2.50 7.03
CA VAL A 160 21.09 1.04 6.97
C VAL A 160 19.64 0.64 6.72
N GLU A 161 18.71 1.15 7.55
CA GLU A 161 17.29 0.89 7.39
C GLU A 161 16.76 1.50 6.09
N GLN A 162 17.24 2.68 5.70
CA GLN A 162 16.84 3.32 4.45
C GLN A 162 17.19 2.45 3.24
N LYS A 163 18.44 1.95 3.19
CA LYS A 163 18.86 1.05 2.12
C LYS A 163 18.13 -0.30 2.17
N ALA A 164 17.78 -0.77 3.37
CA ALA A 164 16.97 -1.98 3.52
C ALA A 164 15.57 -1.81 2.93
N VAL A 165 14.85 -0.72 3.22
CA VAL A 165 13.52 -0.47 2.62
C VAL A 165 13.59 -0.23 1.12
N GLU A 166 14.60 0.46 0.61
CA GLU A 166 14.80 0.64 -0.83
C GLU A 166 15.07 -0.70 -1.54
N THR A 167 15.87 -1.56 -0.92
CA THR A 167 16.17 -2.91 -1.45
C THR A 167 14.92 -3.77 -1.44
N ALA A 168 14.17 -3.77 -0.34
CA ALA A 168 12.91 -4.48 -0.19
C ALA A 168 11.90 -4.03 -1.26
N ALA A 169 11.73 -2.71 -1.41
CA ALA A 169 10.79 -2.14 -2.36
C ALA A 169 11.16 -2.45 -3.82
N GLY A 170 12.44 -2.33 -4.19
CA GLY A 170 12.92 -2.68 -5.53
C GLY A 170 12.79 -4.18 -5.83
N PHE A 171 12.99 -5.03 -4.82
CA PHE A 171 12.81 -6.47 -4.96
C PHE A 171 11.33 -6.86 -5.13
N LEU A 172 10.44 -6.32 -4.30
CA LEU A 172 8.98 -6.53 -4.41
C LEU A 172 8.45 -6.00 -5.74
N ALA A 173 8.91 -4.84 -6.20
CA ALA A 173 8.52 -4.29 -7.50
C ALA A 173 8.85 -5.25 -8.65
N ARG A 174 10.07 -5.84 -8.65
CA ARG A 174 10.47 -6.82 -9.68
C ARG A 174 9.67 -8.11 -9.66
N GLN A 175 9.16 -8.55 -8.50
CA GLN A 175 8.26 -9.71 -8.43
C GLN A 175 6.92 -9.43 -9.11
N MET A 176 6.55 -8.15 -9.28
CA MET A 176 5.29 -7.72 -9.90
C MET A 176 5.42 -7.39 -11.38
N GLU A 177 6.65 -7.34 -11.90
CA GLU A 177 6.95 -7.16 -13.32
C GLU A 177 7.09 -8.51 -14.07
N GLN A 178 7.16 -9.62 -13.34
CA GLN A 178 7.31 -10.98 -13.89
C GLN A 178 5.97 -11.65 -14.21
#